data_AF-A0AAU9Y3J3-F1
#
_entry.id   AF-A0AAU9Y3J3-F1
#
_cell.length_a   1.000
_cell.length_b   1.000
_cell.length_c   1.000
_cell.angle_alpha   90.00
_cell.angle_beta   90.00
_cell.angle_gamma   90.00
#
_symmetry.space_group_name_H-M   'P 1'
#
loop_
_entity.id
_entity.type
_entity.pdbx_description
1 polymer ?
#
loop_
_entity_poly.entity_id
_entity_poly.type
_entity_poly.pdbx_seq_one_letter_code
_entity_poly.pdbx_strand_id
1 'polypeptide(L)'
;MKIVKGMGREPRECFLLEDGRHLVPKGIFFIKRIQEPWTYAHSRSAKQLYFYNKDTHESTFEIPRDSVASFKSSLGTRYYWPWEDVDLSHDEGPRMERNNLIEFFTAAQNEFIHGPPRK
;
A
#
# COMPACT_ATOMS: atom_id res chain seq x y z
N MET A 1 14.27 13.46 -18.44
CA MET A 1 13.43 13.01 -19.57
C MET A 1 14.22 12.19 -20.59
N LYS A 2 13.63 11.12 -21.15
CA LYS A 2 14.22 10.32 -22.24
C LYS A 2 13.15 9.88 -23.24
N ILE A 3 13.50 9.80 -24.52
CA ILE A 3 12.65 9.19 -25.55
C ILE A 3 12.68 7.67 -25.36
N VAL A 4 11.53 7.08 -25.05
CA VAL A 4 11.39 5.64 -24.82
C VAL A 4 10.94 4.96 -26.12
N LYS A 5 11.68 3.93 -26.53
CA LYS A 5 11.37 3.17 -27.75
C LYS A 5 10.02 2.45 -27.59
N GLY A 6 9.15 2.55 -28.60
CA GLY A 6 7.86 1.85 -28.64
C GLY A 6 6.64 2.63 -28.14
N MET A 7 6.82 3.85 -27.63
CA MET A 7 5.72 4.69 -27.10
C MET A 7 5.66 6.06 -27.81
N GLY A 8 5.38 6.06 -29.11
CA GLY A 8 5.09 7.30 -29.86
C GLY A 8 6.27 8.27 -30.09
N ARG A 9 7.49 7.93 -29.67
CA ARG A 9 8.68 8.82 -29.69
C ARG A 9 8.52 10.09 -28.84
N GLU A 10 7.62 10.08 -27.86
CA GLU A 10 7.47 11.19 -26.93
C GLU A 10 8.50 11.11 -25.79
N PRO A 11 9.12 12.23 -25.38
CA PRO A 11 9.93 12.29 -24.17
C PRO A 11 9.07 11.99 -22.93
N ARG A 12 9.54 11.10 -22.07
CA ARG A 12 8.89 10.79 -20.79
C ARG A 12 9.78 11.16 -19.62
N GLU A 13 9.15 11.46 -18.49
CA GLU A 13 9.86 11.59 -17.23
C GLU A 13 10.37 10.21 -16.79
N CYS A 14 11.68 10.17 -16.50
CA CYS A 14 12.39 8.94 -16.18
C CYS A 14 13.41 9.23 -15.08
N PHE A 15 13.64 8.25 -14.22
CA PHE A 15 14.76 8.27 -13.28
C PHE A 15 16.01 7.74 -13.96
N LEU A 16 17.12 8.48 -13.87
CA LEU A 16 18.44 8.02 -14.29
C LEU A 16 19.07 7.23 -13.14
N LEU A 17 19.50 6.01 -13.42
CA LEU A 17 20.26 5.16 -12.50
C LEU A 17 21.76 5.43 -12.63
N GLU A 18 22.54 5.05 -11.62
CA GLU A 18 23.99 5.26 -11.57
C GLU A 18 24.74 4.63 -12.75
N ASP A 19 24.20 3.54 -13.32
CA ASP A 19 24.76 2.83 -14.48
C ASP A 19 24.30 3.38 -15.84
N GLY A 20 23.63 4.53 -15.87
CA GLY A 20 23.14 5.19 -17.08
C GLY A 20 21.81 4.64 -17.62
N ARG A 21 21.25 3.60 -17.00
CA ARG A 21 19.90 3.10 -17.35
C ARG A 21 18.83 4.09 -16.89
N HIS A 22 17.68 4.01 -17.54
CA HIS A 22 16.54 4.88 -17.25
C HIS A 22 15.34 4.03 -16.83
N LEU A 23 14.69 4.41 -15.74
CA LEU A 23 13.47 3.79 -15.24
C LEU A 23 12.29 4.72 -15.51
N VAL A 24 11.27 4.20 -16.21
CA VAL A 24 10.00 4.90 -16.45
C VAL A 24 9.01 4.42 -15.41
N PRO A 25 8.64 5.23 -14.40
CA PRO A 25 7.68 4.81 -13.41
C PRO A 25 6.30 4.63 -14.06
N LYS A 26 5.61 3.54 -13.73
CA LYS A 26 4.30 3.17 -14.31
C LYS A 26 3.13 3.27 -13.33
N GLY A 27 3.41 3.47 -12.04
CA GLY A 27 2.40 3.48 -10.99
C GLY A 27 3.00 3.24 -9.61
N ILE A 28 2.13 3.08 -8.62
CA ILE A 28 2.45 2.87 -7.21
C ILE A 28 1.87 1.53 -6.74
N PHE A 29 2.64 0.75 -5.99
CA PHE A 29 2.11 -0.36 -5.22
C PHE A 29 1.88 0.06 -3.76
N PHE A 30 0.68 -0.21 -3.24
CA PHE A 30 0.39 -0.16 -1.81
C PHE A 30 0.47 -1.56 -1.23
N ILE A 31 1.36 -1.75 -0.26
CA ILE A 31 1.64 -3.05 0.34
C ILE A 31 1.25 -2.99 1.81
N LYS A 32 0.33 -3.87 2.22
CA LYS A 32 -0.03 -4.04 3.63
C LYS A 32 1.09 -4.81 4.33
N ARG A 33 1.70 -4.17 5.34
CA ARG A 33 2.80 -4.74 6.15
C ARG A 33 2.32 -5.43 7.44
N ILE A 34 1.04 -5.23 7.78
CA ILE A 34 0.43 -5.84 8.95
C ILE A 34 -0.46 -6.99 8.52
N GLN A 35 -0.25 -8.12 9.17
CA GLN A 35 -1.03 -9.34 8.99
C GLN A 35 -2.35 -9.21 9.75
N GLU A 36 -3.45 -9.51 9.08
CA GLU A 36 -4.75 -9.64 9.75
C GLU A 36 -4.72 -10.80 10.75
N PRO A 37 -5.41 -10.67 11.90
CA PRO A 37 -6.40 -9.63 12.26
C PRO A 37 -5.81 -8.38 12.93
N TRP A 38 -4.48 -8.24 12.98
CA TRP A 38 -3.84 -7.11 13.64
C TRP A 38 -4.03 -5.80 12.86
N THR A 39 -4.04 -4.70 13.61
CA THR A 39 -3.88 -3.33 13.11
C THR A 39 -3.03 -2.56 14.12
N TYR A 40 -2.54 -1.37 13.76
CA TYR A 40 -1.87 -0.49 14.72
C TYR A 40 -2.32 0.95 14.57
N ALA A 41 -2.31 1.68 15.68
CA ALA A 41 -2.64 3.09 15.71
C ALA A 41 -1.80 3.81 16.76
N HIS A 42 -1.82 5.14 16.73
CA HIS A 42 -1.17 5.95 17.75
C HIS A 42 -2.13 6.19 18.91
N SER A 43 -1.76 5.77 20.11
CA SER A 43 -2.52 6.03 21.32
C SER A 43 -2.50 7.52 21.65
N ARG A 44 -3.68 8.10 21.92
CA ARG A 44 -3.80 9.52 22.31
C ARG A 44 -3.34 9.76 23.75
N SER A 45 -3.64 8.82 24.65
CA SER A 45 -3.30 8.91 26.08
C SER A 45 -1.83 8.57 26.34
N ALA A 46 -1.36 7.46 25.78
CA ALA A 46 0.01 6.99 25.98
C ALA A 46 1.01 7.66 25.01
N LYS A 47 0.52 8.40 24.01
CA LYS A 47 1.33 9.08 22.97
C LYS A 47 2.35 8.14 22.30
N GLN A 48 1.97 6.89 22.06
CA GLN A 48 2.82 5.87 21.43
C GLN A 48 1.99 4.93 20.56
N LEU A 49 2.65 4.23 19.64
CA LEU A 49 2.02 3.21 18.79
C LEU A 49 1.54 2.03 19.63
N TYR A 50 0.34 1.52 19.36
CA TYR A 50 -0.16 0.26 19.91
C TYR A 50 -0.71 -0.61 18.78
N PHE A 51 -0.63 -1.92 18.98
CA PHE A 51 -1.22 -2.94 18.13
C PHE A 51 -2.53 -3.41 18.75
N TYR A 52 -3.52 -3.64 17.90
CA TYR A 52 -4.83 -4.11 18.30
C TYR A 52 -5.20 -5.33 17.47
N ASN A 53 -5.62 -6.40 18.13
CA ASN A 53 -6.13 -7.59 17.49
C ASN A 53 -7.66 -7.46 17.33
N LYS A 54 -8.15 -7.50 16.09
CA LYS A 54 -9.59 -7.33 15.82
C LYS A 54 -10.43 -8.52 16.28
N ASP A 55 -9.83 -9.71 16.38
CA ASP A 55 -10.54 -10.94 16.75
C ASP A 55 -10.57 -11.14 18.27
N THR A 56 -9.46 -10.88 18.96
CA THR A 56 -9.37 -11.04 20.43
C THR A 56 -9.75 -9.78 21.20
N HIS A 57 -9.86 -8.63 20.51
CA HIS A 57 -10.05 -7.31 21.10
C HIS A 57 -8.93 -6.87 22.08
N GLU A 58 -7.77 -7.50 22.00
CA GLU A 58 -6.62 -7.17 22.84
C GLU A 58 -5.75 -6.07 22.22
N SER A 59 -5.17 -5.25 23.08
CA SER A 59 -4.22 -4.20 22.69
C SER A 59 -2.89 -4.41 23.37
N THR A 60 -1.79 -4.20 22.65
CA THR A 60 -0.44 -4.24 23.20
C THR A 60 0.42 -3.12 22.61
N PHE A 61 1.39 -2.64 23.38
CA PHE A 61 2.37 -1.66 22.90
C PHE A 61 3.62 -2.33 22.30
N GLU A 62 3.79 -3.62 22.53
CA GLU A 62 4.86 -4.41 21.91
C GLU A 62 4.40 -4.97 20.56
N ILE A 63 5.34 -5.15 19.62
CA ILE A 63 5.03 -5.66 18.29
C ILE A 63 4.74 -7.18 18.39
N PRO A 64 3.50 -7.65 18.12
CA PRO A 64 3.21 -9.08 18.08
C PRO A 64 3.92 -9.73 16.89
N ARG A 65 4.53 -10.91 17.09
CA ARG A 65 5.28 -11.60 16.03
C ARG A 65 4.40 -11.97 14.83
N ASP A 66 3.16 -12.33 15.11
CA ASP A 66 2.13 -12.70 14.14
C ASP A 66 1.45 -11.50 13.48
N SER A 67 1.72 -10.26 13.94
CA SER A 67 1.25 -9.04 13.27
C SER A 67 2.05 -8.70 12.02
N VAL A 68 3.21 -9.31 11.80
CA VAL A 68 4.08 -9.00 10.66
C VAL A 68 3.62 -9.78 9.43
N ALA A 69 3.20 -9.08 8.38
CA ALA A 69 2.78 -9.73 7.14
C ALA A 69 3.97 -10.42 6.44
N SER A 70 3.75 -11.67 6.01
CA SER A 70 4.73 -12.39 5.19
C SER A 70 4.78 -11.82 3.77
N PHE A 71 5.88 -12.04 3.05
CA PHE A 71 6.00 -11.63 1.65
C PHE A 71 4.83 -12.13 0.79
N LYS A 72 4.42 -13.39 0.96
CA LYS A 72 3.28 -13.99 0.24
C LYS A 72 1.98 -13.23 0.52
N SER A 73 1.72 -12.92 1.78
CA SER A 73 0.53 -12.17 2.22
C SER A 73 0.55 -10.76 1.64
N SER A 74 1.62 -10.00 1.90
CA SER A 74 1.82 -8.65 1.40
C SER A 74 1.73 -8.53 -0.12
N LEU A 75 2.30 -9.49 -0.86
CA LEU A 75 2.23 -9.52 -2.31
C LEU A 75 0.81 -9.86 -2.78
N GLY A 76 0.13 -10.80 -2.12
CA GLY A 76 -1.23 -11.23 -2.47
C GLY A 76 -2.30 -10.17 -2.19
N THR A 77 -2.11 -9.35 -1.15
CA THR A 77 -3.04 -8.27 -0.77
C THR A 77 -2.56 -6.89 -1.20
N ARG A 78 -1.63 -6.82 -2.16
CA ARG A 78 -1.13 -5.54 -2.67
C ARG A 78 -2.19 -4.87 -3.53
N TYR A 79 -2.18 -3.54 -3.52
CA TYR A 79 -2.97 -2.76 -4.45
C TYR A 79 -2.06 -2.04 -5.44
N TYR A 80 -2.40 -2.08 -6.73
CA TYR A 80 -1.64 -1.41 -7.79
C TYR A 80 -2.40 -0.20 -8.33
N TRP A 81 -1.81 0.99 -8.21
CA TRP A 81 -2.31 2.22 -8.78
C TRP A 81 -1.47 2.62 -10.00
N PRO A 82 -1.91 2.28 -11.24
CA PRO A 82 -1.23 2.71 -12.44
C PRO A 82 -1.41 4.22 -12.68
N TRP A 83 -0.42 4.87 -13.27
CA TRP A 83 -0.56 6.22 -13.81
C TRP A 83 -0.91 6.12 -15.30
N GLU A 84 -1.98 6.80 -15.72
CA GLU A 84 -2.51 6.67 -17.08
C GLU A 84 -1.51 7.21 -18.12
N ASP A 85 -0.88 6.27 -18.84
CA ASP A 85 -0.26 6.38 -20.18
C ASP A 85 0.57 5.10 -20.44
N VAL A 86 -0.05 3.94 -20.29
CA VAL A 86 0.60 2.65 -20.57
C VAL A 86 -0.35 1.82 -21.41
N ASP A 87 0.01 1.57 -22.67
CA ASP A 87 -0.68 0.65 -23.56
C ASP A 87 -1.05 -0.63 -22.80
N LEU A 88 -2.35 -0.82 -22.58
CA LEU A 88 -2.97 -1.82 -21.71
C LEU A 88 -2.90 -3.25 -22.27
N SER A 89 -1.83 -3.61 -22.98
CA SER A 89 -1.79 -4.89 -23.68
C SER A 89 -1.26 -6.06 -22.85
N HIS A 90 -0.71 -5.87 -21.64
CA HIS A 90 0.12 -6.92 -21.02
C HIS A 90 0.15 -7.09 -19.48
N ASP A 91 -0.74 -6.49 -18.66
CA ASP A 91 -0.64 -6.66 -17.20
C ASP A 91 -1.90 -7.28 -16.55
N GLU A 92 -1.78 -8.54 -16.12
CA GLU A 92 -2.79 -9.36 -15.43
C GLU A 92 -2.85 -9.06 -13.92
N GLY A 93 -2.96 -7.79 -13.55
CA GLY A 93 -3.22 -7.36 -12.17
C GLY A 93 -4.63 -6.79 -12.02
N PRO A 94 -5.28 -6.91 -10.85
CA PRO A 94 -6.53 -6.19 -10.60
C PRO A 94 -6.24 -4.69 -10.68
N ARG A 95 -6.70 -4.05 -11.75
CA ARG A 95 -6.64 -2.61 -11.92
C ARG A 95 -7.41 -1.98 -10.76
N MET A 96 -6.73 -1.17 -9.95
CA MET A 96 -7.40 -0.51 -8.85
C MET A 96 -8.27 0.64 -9.39
N GLU A 97 -9.58 0.44 -9.37
CA GLU A 97 -10.52 1.53 -9.62
C GLU A 97 -10.45 2.55 -8.47
N ARG A 98 -10.81 3.80 -8.76
CA ARG A 98 -10.85 4.88 -7.75
C ARG A 98 -11.62 4.47 -6.49
N ASN A 99 -12.70 3.71 -6.64
CA ASN A 99 -13.50 3.22 -5.52
C ASN A 99 -12.73 2.23 -4.63
N ASN A 100 -11.92 1.35 -5.22
CA ASN A 100 -11.08 0.40 -4.48
C ASN A 100 -9.94 1.11 -3.74
N LEU A 101 -9.44 2.22 -4.30
CA LEU A 101 -8.45 3.08 -3.64
C LEU A 101 -9.08 3.86 -2.47
N ILE A 102 -10.31 4.35 -2.66
CA ILE A 102 -11.11 4.95 -1.58
C ILE A 102 -11.40 3.91 -0.51
N GLU A 103 -11.79 2.69 -0.86
CA GLU A 103 -12.01 1.60 0.08
C GLU A 103 -10.72 1.23 0.81
N PHE A 104 -9.57 1.16 0.13
CA PHE A 104 -8.27 0.95 0.76
C PHE A 104 -7.95 2.04 1.78
N PHE A 105 -8.07 3.31 1.39
CA PHE A 105 -7.84 4.43 2.30
C PHE A 105 -8.89 4.48 3.42
N THR A 106 -10.14 4.11 3.13
CA THR A 106 -11.23 4.06 4.10
C THR A 106 -11.05 2.90 5.06
N ALA A 107 -10.58 1.73 4.63
CA ALA A 107 -10.20 0.63 5.50
C ALA A 107 -8.99 1.02 6.36
N ALA A 108 -8.00 1.70 5.78
CA ALA A 108 -6.86 2.23 6.51
C ALA A 108 -7.23 3.38 7.49
N GLN A 109 -8.25 4.19 7.18
CA GLN A 109 -8.67 5.36 7.97
C GLN A 109 -9.83 5.08 8.95
N ASN A 110 -10.84 4.27 8.62
CA ASN A 110 -11.93 3.89 9.52
C ASN A 110 -11.41 2.98 10.65
N GLU A 111 -10.37 2.19 10.40
CA GLU A 111 -9.59 1.53 11.47
C GLU A 111 -8.88 2.54 12.40
N PHE A 112 -8.74 3.81 11.99
CA PHE A 112 -8.07 4.88 12.72
C PHE A 112 -9.04 5.84 13.46
N ILE A 113 -10.22 6.10 12.90
CA ILE A 113 -11.15 7.14 13.40
C ILE A 113 -12.08 6.61 14.49
N HIS A 114 -12.58 5.38 14.38
CA HIS A 114 -13.58 4.90 15.32
C HIS A 114 -13.00 4.50 16.68
N GLY A 115 -11.72 4.13 16.73
CA GLY A 115 -11.12 3.56 17.95
C GLY A 115 -11.92 2.36 18.49
N PRO A 116 -11.45 1.70 19.55
CA PRO A 116 -12.33 0.78 20.27
C PRO A 116 -13.54 1.56 20.82
N PRO A 117 -14.76 1.01 20.76
CA PRO A 117 -15.92 1.63 21.38
C PRO A 117 -15.59 1.91 22.85
N ARG A 118 -15.83 3.16 23.29
CA ARG A 118 -15.69 3.55 24.69
C ARG A 118 -16.71 2.73 25.49
N LYS A 119 -16.23 1.83 26.34
CA LYS A 119 -17.03 1.24 27.42
C LYS A 119 -17.42 2.31 28.43
#